data_AF-A0A166PWM3-F1
#
_entry.id   AF-A0A166PWM3-F1
#
_cell.length_a   1.000
_cell.length_b   1.000
_cell.length_c   1.000
_cell.angle_alpha   90.00
_cell.angle_beta   90.00
_cell.angle_gamma   90.00
#
_symmetry.space_group_name_H-M   'P 1'
#
loop_
_entity.id
_entity.type
_entity.pdbx_description
1 polymer ?
#
loop_
_entity_poly.entity_id
_entity_poly.type
_entity_poly.pdbx_seq_one_letter_code
_entity_poly.pdbx_strand_id
1 'polypeptide(L)'
;MPIRVGGPLLGDGHGRFRIQIVGNSGSGKSTVGHWLAARLNIPFIPLDEVFWRPGWKETPKEEFCAKVTDIMQTHQDGWIIDGDYPGSLEGLVSGAATDIIWLDPPLALYFPRVVFRTILRLFSLAPPCSPGCREVWPECVTRKGILWWCLTNHSVVRKRYSERVREWGVENEGKLRRLGGWGSELRAWQREVTVAVSCIKSRPGTLRVHDRAEQMFRLTRSFTPLRGPFNSSAPIRRQTGTSHPRFNSMGSSTKHTRSPR
;
A
#
# COMPACT_ATOMS: atom_id res chain seq x y z
N MET A 1 -8.22 31.91 -10.41
CA MET A 1 -7.44 32.10 -9.18
C MET A 1 -7.23 30.73 -8.52
N PRO A 2 -6.01 30.27 -8.24
CA PRO A 2 -5.83 29.13 -7.36
C PRO A 2 -5.22 29.61 -6.04
N ILE A 3 -6.08 29.90 -5.07
CA ILE A 3 -5.71 29.70 -3.66
C ILE A 3 -6.50 28.49 -3.22
N ARG A 4 -5.82 27.35 -3.05
CA ARG A 4 -6.21 26.29 -2.12
C ARG A 4 -4.95 25.65 -1.56
N VAL A 5 -4.33 26.34 -0.60
CA VAL A 5 -3.68 25.62 0.49
C VAL A 5 -4.81 24.95 1.28
N GLY A 6 -4.72 23.63 1.47
CA GLY A 6 -5.55 22.91 2.45
C GLY A 6 -6.87 22.34 1.95
N GLY A 7 -6.81 21.37 1.04
CA GLY A 7 -7.85 20.33 0.91
C GLY A 7 -7.47 19.07 1.67
N PRO A 8 -8.40 18.16 2.00
CA PRO A 8 -8.06 16.89 2.63
C PRO A 8 -7.21 15.99 1.70
N LEU A 9 -7.28 16.22 0.38
CA LEU A 9 -6.39 15.71 -0.66
C LEU A 9 -6.02 16.85 -1.63
N LEU A 10 -4.78 16.86 -2.11
CA LEU A 10 -4.23 17.85 -3.05
C LEU A 10 -4.59 17.49 -4.49
N GLY A 11 -4.31 16.25 -4.91
CA GLY A 11 -4.42 15.84 -6.32
C GLY A 11 -3.49 16.62 -7.26
N ASP A 12 -3.66 16.46 -8.56
CA ASP A 12 -2.84 17.13 -9.59
C ASP A 12 -3.48 18.40 -10.18
N GLY A 13 -4.57 18.89 -9.58
CA GLY A 13 -5.35 20.03 -10.10
C GLY A 13 -6.32 19.68 -11.24
N HIS A 14 -6.19 18.52 -11.87
CA HIS A 14 -7.07 18.01 -12.93
C HIS A 14 -8.04 16.94 -12.42
N GLY A 15 -8.06 16.69 -11.10
CA GLY A 15 -8.92 15.68 -10.48
C GLY A 15 -8.34 14.27 -10.50
N ARG A 16 -7.04 14.11 -10.82
CA ARG A 16 -6.32 12.84 -10.67
C ARG A 16 -5.57 12.81 -9.36
N PHE A 17 -5.53 11.64 -8.74
CA PHE A 17 -4.93 11.44 -7.42
C PHE A 17 -3.89 10.34 -7.47
N ARG A 18 -2.66 10.66 -7.05
CA ARG A 18 -1.55 9.72 -6.92
C ARG A 18 -1.13 9.70 -5.47
N ILE A 19 -1.66 8.75 -4.71
CA ILE A 19 -1.59 8.75 -3.26
C ILE A 19 -0.63 7.68 -2.79
N GLN A 20 0.42 8.07 -2.07
CA GLN A 20 1.25 7.12 -1.33
C GLN A 20 0.75 7.02 0.11
N ILE A 21 0.52 5.81 0.61
CA ILE A 21 0.20 5.56 2.01
C ILE A 21 1.42 4.95 2.70
N VAL A 22 1.81 5.55 3.83
CA VAL A 22 3.01 5.17 4.57
C VAL A 22 2.70 4.98 6.05
N GLY A 23 3.50 4.17 6.73
CA GLY A 23 3.30 3.80 8.14
C GLY A 23 3.74 2.37 8.44
N ASN A 24 3.82 2.03 9.72
CA ASN A 24 4.32 0.73 10.17
C ASN A 24 3.36 -0.43 9.80
N SER A 25 3.84 -1.67 9.83
CA SER A 25 2.99 -2.83 9.62
C SER A 25 1.88 -2.88 10.67
N GLY A 26 0.63 -3.08 10.21
CA GLY A 26 -0.55 -3.08 11.08
C GLY A 26 -1.18 -1.72 11.36
N SER A 27 -0.59 -0.60 10.93
CA SER A 27 -1.14 0.75 11.21
C SER A 27 -2.47 1.07 10.53
N GLY A 28 -3.00 0.16 9.69
CA GLY A 28 -4.28 0.32 8.99
C GLY A 28 -4.17 0.86 7.57
N LYS A 29 -2.96 0.90 6.99
CA LYS A 29 -2.71 1.40 5.62
C LYS A 29 -3.62 0.77 4.58
N SER A 30 -3.67 -0.56 4.55
CA SER A 30 -4.51 -1.28 3.59
C SER A 30 -5.99 -0.96 3.80
N THR A 31 -6.47 -0.79 5.04
CA THR A 31 -7.86 -0.38 5.31
C THR A 31 -8.15 1.01 4.74
N VAL A 32 -7.26 1.97 4.99
CA VAL A 32 -7.40 3.34 4.46
C VAL A 32 -7.28 3.37 2.93
N GLY A 33 -6.39 2.54 2.37
CA GLY A 33 -6.16 2.43 0.93
C GLY A 33 -7.38 1.89 0.19
N HIS A 34 -7.97 0.78 0.64
CA HIS A 34 -9.21 0.27 0.06
C HIS A 34 -10.36 1.27 0.19
N TRP A 35 -10.45 1.96 1.34
CA TRP A 35 -11.46 2.98 1.59
C TRP A 35 -11.34 4.19 0.65
N LEU A 36 -10.12 4.62 0.35
CA LEU A 36 -9.82 5.68 -0.62
C LEU A 36 -10.10 5.22 -2.05
N ALA A 37 -9.64 4.02 -2.42
CA ALA A 37 -9.80 3.45 -3.75
C ALA A 37 -11.27 3.38 -4.16
N ALA A 38 -12.13 2.92 -3.26
CA ALA A 38 -13.58 2.86 -3.49
C ALA A 38 -14.21 4.25 -3.71
N ARG A 39 -13.68 5.31 -3.07
CA ARG A 39 -14.23 6.68 -3.17
C ARG A 39 -13.78 7.38 -4.44
N LEU A 40 -12.49 7.28 -4.73
CA LEU A 40 -11.82 7.92 -5.84
C LEU A 40 -11.95 7.13 -7.15
N ASN A 41 -12.38 5.87 -7.07
CA ASN A 41 -12.46 4.95 -8.20
C ASN A 41 -11.11 4.76 -8.92
N ILE A 42 -10.05 4.58 -8.14
CA ILE A 42 -8.68 4.35 -8.60
C ILE A 42 -8.12 3.08 -7.94
N PRO A 43 -7.17 2.38 -8.57
CA PRO A 43 -6.63 1.13 -8.04
C PRO A 43 -5.87 1.34 -6.73
N PHE A 44 -5.99 0.34 -5.85
CA PHE A 44 -5.16 0.17 -4.67
C PHE A 44 -4.08 -0.89 -4.92
N ILE A 45 -2.82 -0.53 -4.72
CA ILE A 45 -1.66 -1.39 -4.97
C ILE A 45 -0.84 -1.54 -3.69
N PRO A 46 -0.95 -2.66 -2.98
CA PRO A 46 -0.05 -2.98 -1.87
C PRO A 46 1.33 -3.42 -2.40
N LEU A 47 2.39 -2.70 -2.05
CA LEU A 47 3.74 -3.02 -2.52
C LEU A 47 4.25 -4.38 -2.00
N ASP A 48 3.74 -4.85 -0.86
CA ASP A 48 4.07 -6.18 -0.33
C ASP A 48 3.72 -7.30 -1.32
N GLU A 49 2.65 -7.16 -2.11
CA GLU A 49 2.26 -8.15 -3.13
C GLU A 49 3.16 -8.14 -4.37
N VAL A 50 3.80 -7.00 -4.64
CA VAL A 50 4.74 -6.85 -5.75
C VAL A 50 6.17 -7.24 -5.34
N PHE A 51 6.52 -6.97 -4.08
CA PHE A 51 7.86 -7.21 -3.54
C PHE A 51 8.10 -8.69 -3.22
N TRP A 52 7.13 -9.36 -2.59
CA TRP A 52 7.31 -10.74 -2.13
C TRP A 52 6.88 -11.77 -3.18
N ARG A 53 7.80 -12.66 -3.53
CA ARG A 53 7.53 -13.89 -4.28
C ARG A 53 7.21 -15.04 -3.31
N PRO A 54 6.51 -16.09 -3.77
CA PRO A 54 6.17 -17.25 -2.95
C PRO A 54 7.35 -17.80 -2.15
N GLY A 55 7.11 -18.12 -0.88
CA GLY A 55 8.14 -18.56 0.05
C GLY A 55 9.01 -17.43 0.62
N TRP A 56 8.47 -16.21 0.73
CA TRP A 56 9.18 -15.04 1.29
C TRP A 56 10.47 -14.68 0.54
N LYS A 57 10.46 -14.87 -0.78
CA LYS A 57 11.60 -14.52 -1.63
C LYS A 57 11.46 -13.07 -2.09
N GLU A 58 12.49 -12.27 -1.86
CA GLU A 58 12.51 -10.87 -2.31
C GLU A 58 12.56 -10.80 -3.84
N THR A 59 11.85 -9.84 -4.41
CA THR A 59 12.01 -9.47 -5.81
C THR A 59 13.26 -8.61 -5.96
N PRO A 60 14.16 -8.89 -6.92
CA PRO A 60 15.35 -8.07 -7.15
C PRO A 60 15.00 -6.60 -7.31
N LYS A 61 15.87 -5.70 -6.82
CA LYS A 61 15.60 -4.26 -6.76
C LYS A 61 15.20 -3.69 -8.12
N GLU A 62 15.94 -4.01 -9.16
CA GLU A 62 15.73 -3.51 -10.52
C GLU A 62 14.38 -3.95 -11.07
N GLU A 63 14.02 -5.22 -10.86
CA GLU A 63 12.74 -5.77 -11.27
C GLU A 63 11.58 -5.17 -10.47
N PHE A 64 11.76 -4.97 -9.17
CA PHE A 64 10.77 -4.34 -8.32
C PHE A 64 10.52 -2.88 -8.75
N CYS A 65 11.56 -2.10 -9.01
CA CYS A 65 11.46 -0.74 -9.54
C CYS A 65 10.76 -0.71 -10.89
N ALA A 66 11.11 -1.61 -11.81
CA ALA A 66 10.47 -1.71 -13.13
C ALA A 66 8.97 -2.00 -13.00
N LYS A 67 8.58 -2.98 -12.18
CA LYS A 67 7.17 -3.33 -11.93
C LYS A 67 6.38 -2.17 -11.34
N VAL A 68 6.93 -1.48 -10.34
CA VAL A 68 6.25 -0.33 -9.71
C VAL A 68 6.11 0.82 -10.71
N THR A 69 7.11 1.05 -11.55
CA THR A 69 7.05 2.06 -12.62
C THR A 69 5.96 1.73 -13.63
N ASP A 70 5.92 0.49 -14.11
CA ASP A 70 4.91 0.01 -15.08
C ASP A 70 3.48 0.13 -14.52
N ILE A 71 3.27 -0.23 -13.25
CA ILE A 71 1.99 -0.05 -12.56
C ILE A 71 1.58 1.43 -12.55
N MET A 72 2.48 2.33 -12.18
CA MET A 72 2.18 3.78 -12.16
C MET A 72 1.90 4.33 -13.56
N GLN A 73 2.59 3.83 -14.59
CA GLN A 73 2.39 4.22 -15.99
C GLN A 73 1.10 3.67 -16.59
N THR A 74 0.68 2.47 -16.18
CA THR A 74 -0.59 1.86 -16.59
C THR A 74 -1.79 2.60 -16.00
N HIS A 75 -1.63 3.16 -14.79
CA HIS A 75 -2.70 3.86 -14.07
C HIS A 75 -2.51 5.38 -14.05
N GLN A 76 -2.42 6.00 -15.24
CA GLN A 76 -2.19 7.45 -15.38
C GLN A 76 -3.30 8.32 -14.79
N ASP A 77 -4.53 7.79 -14.74
CA ASP A 77 -5.70 8.48 -14.20
C ASP A 77 -5.70 8.56 -12.66
N GLY A 78 -4.83 7.80 -12.00
CA GLY A 78 -4.62 7.84 -10.56
C GLY A 78 -4.34 6.47 -9.97
N TRP A 79 -3.72 6.45 -8.81
CA TRP A 79 -3.37 5.24 -8.07
C TRP A 79 -3.22 5.51 -6.58
N ILE A 80 -3.38 4.46 -5.79
CA ILE A 80 -3.04 4.46 -4.37
C ILE A 80 -2.02 3.35 -4.13
N ILE A 81 -0.81 3.70 -3.73
CA ILE A 81 0.27 2.76 -3.44
C ILE A 81 0.51 2.70 -1.93
N ASP A 82 0.46 1.50 -1.35
CA ASP A 82 0.76 1.23 0.06
C ASP A 82 2.19 0.70 0.22
N GLY A 83 3.07 1.54 0.78
CA GLY A 83 4.46 1.21 1.08
C GLY A 83 5.47 2.28 0.62
N ASP A 84 6.71 2.18 1.12
CA ASP A 84 7.79 3.14 0.82
C ASP A 84 9.11 2.50 0.39
N TYR A 85 9.39 1.25 0.82
CA TYR A 85 10.59 0.47 0.48
C TYR A 85 11.85 1.33 0.20
N PRO A 86 12.33 2.14 1.18
CA PRO A 86 13.28 3.21 0.90
C PRO A 86 14.64 2.72 0.38
N GLY A 87 15.04 1.49 0.70
CA GLY A 87 16.26 0.87 0.16
C GLY A 87 16.13 0.35 -1.28
N SER A 88 14.90 0.16 -1.77
CA SER A 88 14.64 -0.38 -3.10
C SER A 88 14.10 0.67 -4.05
N LEU A 89 13.11 1.45 -3.63
CA LEU A 89 12.42 2.42 -4.48
C LEU A 89 12.98 3.84 -4.40
N GLU A 90 13.82 4.16 -3.40
CA GLU A 90 14.57 5.42 -3.31
C GLU A 90 13.74 6.70 -3.58
N GLY A 91 12.48 6.72 -3.16
CA GLY A 91 11.59 7.87 -3.36
C GLY A 91 10.88 7.93 -4.71
N LEU A 92 10.99 6.90 -5.57
CA LEU A 92 10.27 6.77 -6.85
C LEU A 92 8.77 7.08 -6.69
N VAL A 93 8.10 6.38 -5.77
CA VAL A 93 6.65 6.55 -5.52
C VAL A 93 6.36 7.91 -4.91
N SER A 94 7.16 8.33 -3.91
CA SER A 94 7.01 9.63 -3.28
C SER A 94 7.18 10.78 -4.27
N GLY A 95 8.08 10.66 -5.24
CA GLY A 95 8.32 11.66 -6.28
C GLY A 95 7.11 11.86 -7.18
N ALA A 96 6.49 10.76 -7.63
CA ALA A 96 5.31 10.79 -8.49
C ALA A 96 4.00 11.11 -7.76
N ALA A 97 3.94 10.92 -6.43
CA ALA A 97 2.74 11.15 -5.64
C ALA A 97 2.34 12.63 -5.59
N THR A 98 1.03 12.88 -5.71
CA THR A 98 0.39 14.17 -5.38
C THR A 98 0.16 14.32 -3.89
N ASP A 99 -0.02 13.19 -3.20
CA ASP A 99 -0.37 13.12 -1.78
C ASP A 99 0.40 12.00 -1.09
N ILE A 100 0.93 12.26 0.10
CA ILE A 100 1.56 11.26 0.95
C ILE A 100 0.80 11.23 2.29
N ILE A 101 0.14 10.12 2.59
CA ILE A 101 -0.64 9.95 3.82
C ILE A 101 0.13 9.07 4.79
N TRP A 102 0.66 9.66 5.86
CA TRP A 102 1.34 8.94 6.92
C TRP A 102 0.40 8.58 8.06
N LEU A 103 0.12 7.28 8.22
CA LEU A 103 -0.61 6.76 9.37
C LEU A 103 0.35 6.51 10.55
N ASP A 104 0.15 7.27 11.63
CA ASP A 104 0.98 7.28 12.85
C ASP A 104 0.16 7.05 14.15
N PRO A 105 -0.67 6.00 14.25
CA PRO A 105 -1.34 5.66 15.50
C PRO A 105 -0.34 5.16 16.57
N PRO A 106 -0.68 5.23 17.86
CA PRO A 106 0.16 4.68 18.93
C PRO A 106 0.29 3.16 18.78
N LEU A 107 1.47 2.62 19.12
CA LEU A 107 1.74 1.18 19.03
C LEU A 107 0.69 0.32 19.74
N ALA A 108 0.23 0.77 20.92
CA ALA A 108 -0.80 0.09 21.71
C ALA A 108 -2.12 -0.14 20.94
N LEU A 109 -2.43 0.69 19.95
CA LEU A 109 -3.66 0.60 19.17
C LEU A 109 -3.59 -0.51 18.11
N TYR A 110 -2.43 -0.70 17.47
CA TYR A 110 -2.31 -1.61 16.33
C TYR A 110 -1.51 -2.88 16.60
N PHE A 111 -0.63 -2.89 17.61
CA PHE A 111 0.15 -4.08 17.95
C PHE A 111 -0.74 -5.30 18.31
N PRO A 112 -1.79 -5.17 19.15
CA PRO A 112 -2.70 -6.29 19.42
C PRO A 112 -3.38 -6.82 18.15
N ARG A 113 -3.67 -5.94 17.18
CA ARG A 113 -4.28 -6.32 15.89
C ARG A 113 -3.32 -7.15 15.05
N VAL A 114 -2.04 -6.81 15.06
CA VAL A 114 -1.00 -7.58 14.36
C VAL A 114 -0.85 -8.96 15.01
N VAL A 115 -0.78 -9.03 16.34
CA VAL A 115 -0.72 -10.30 17.08
C VAL A 115 -1.93 -11.19 16.73
N PHE A 116 -3.14 -10.65 16.85
CA PHE A 116 -4.37 -11.40 16.56
C PHE A 116 -4.40 -11.89 15.11
N ARG A 117 -4.05 -11.03 14.14
CA ARG A 117 -3.99 -11.40 12.72
C ARG A 117 -2.94 -12.50 12.47
N THR A 118 -1.79 -12.43 13.11
CA THR A 118 -0.75 -13.46 12.98
C THR A 118 -1.21 -14.80 13.55
N ILE A 119 -1.91 -14.79 14.68
CA ILE A 119 -2.55 -16.01 15.22
C ILE A 119 -3.54 -16.60 14.19
N LEU A 120 -4.43 -15.79 13.63
CA LEU A 120 -5.38 -16.26 12.61
C LEU A 120 -4.67 -16.84 11.37
N ARG A 121 -3.57 -16.23 10.92
CA ARG A 121 -2.80 -16.70 9.76
C ARG A 121 -2.06 -18.01 10.04
N LEU A 122 -1.51 -18.18 11.25
CA LEU A 122 -0.90 -19.44 11.67
C LEU A 122 -1.91 -20.60 11.63
N PHE A 123 -3.15 -20.35 12.03
CA PHE A 123 -4.24 -21.32 11.95
C PHE A 123 -4.93 -21.40 10.58
N SER A 124 -4.40 -20.72 9.55
CA SER A 124 -5.01 -20.64 8.21
C SER A 124 -6.45 -20.11 8.19
N LEU A 125 -6.85 -19.34 9.20
CA LEU A 125 -8.15 -18.69 9.31
C LEU A 125 -8.18 -17.30 8.62
N ALA A 126 -7.03 -16.82 8.16
CA ALA A 126 -6.88 -15.61 7.39
C ALA A 126 -5.82 -15.80 6.28
N PRO A 127 -5.97 -15.11 5.13
CA PRO A 127 -5.00 -15.20 4.05
C PRO A 127 -3.62 -14.63 4.46
N PRO A 128 -2.53 -15.11 3.84
CA PRO A 128 -1.20 -14.54 4.03
C PRO A 128 -1.13 -13.08 3.57
N CYS A 129 -0.10 -12.34 3.97
CA CYS A 129 0.08 -10.95 3.51
C CYS A 129 0.47 -10.84 2.04
N SER A 130 1.05 -11.89 1.47
CA SER A 130 1.35 -12.00 0.04
C SER A 130 1.06 -13.44 -0.43
N PRO A 131 0.58 -13.65 -1.67
CA PRO A 131 0.32 -14.98 -2.20
C PRO A 131 1.53 -15.93 -2.05
N GLY A 132 1.29 -17.11 -1.47
CA GLY A 132 2.36 -18.10 -1.25
C GLY A 132 3.35 -17.77 -0.12
N CYS A 133 3.12 -16.71 0.66
CA CYS A 133 3.95 -16.30 1.80
C CYS A 133 3.26 -16.61 3.12
N ARG A 134 3.17 -17.90 3.49
CA ARG A 134 2.53 -18.32 4.74
C ARG A 134 3.40 -17.96 5.95
N GLU A 135 2.73 -17.50 7.01
CA GLU A 135 3.37 -17.31 8.32
C GLU A 135 3.60 -18.69 8.95
N VAL A 136 4.79 -18.91 9.52
CA VAL A 136 5.18 -20.15 10.18
C VAL A 136 5.67 -19.86 11.60
N TRP A 137 5.41 -20.80 12.51
CA TRP A 137 5.88 -20.77 13.88
C TRP A 137 7.16 -21.60 13.99
N PRO A 138 8.21 -21.11 14.69
CA PRO A 138 8.26 -19.90 15.51
C PRO A 138 8.70 -18.63 14.77
N GLU A 139 8.93 -18.67 13.46
CA GLU A 139 9.57 -17.58 12.69
C GLU A 139 8.89 -16.23 12.89
N CYS A 140 7.55 -16.20 12.99
CA CYS A 140 6.76 -14.98 13.17
C CYS A 140 7.03 -14.21 14.49
N VAL A 141 7.57 -14.88 15.52
CA VAL A 141 7.93 -14.28 16.81
C VAL A 141 9.43 -14.07 17.00
N THR A 142 10.27 -14.66 16.14
CA THR A 142 11.72 -14.44 16.20
C THR A 142 12.08 -12.99 15.91
N ARG A 143 13.37 -12.62 16.06
CA ARG A 143 13.91 -11.30 15.65
C ARG A 143 13.70 -10.98 14.16
N LYS A 144 13.33 -11.98 13.37
CA LYS A 144 13.05 -11.89 11.93
C LYS A 144 11.55 -11.90 11.63
N GLY A 145 10.72 -12.05 12.65
CA GLY A 145 9.28 -12.17 12.54
C GLY A 145 8.56 -10.84 12.48
N ILE A 146 7.31 -10.90 12.03
CA ILE A 146 6.44 -9.73 11.86
C ILE A 146 6.15 -9.02 13.20
N LEU A 147 6.08 -9.75 14.31
CA LEU A 147 5.83 -9.15 15.63
C LEU A 147 7.03 -8.32 16.11
N TRP A 148 8.24 -8.89 15.99
CA TRP A 148 9.47 -8.19 16.33
C TRP A 148 9.71 -7.00 15.39
N TRP A 149 9.48 -7.19 14.09
CA TRP A 149 9.54 -6.11 13.10
C TRP A 149 8.58 -4.96 13.46
N CYS A 150 7.32 -5.28 13.77
CA CYS A 150 6.30 -4.31 14.15
C CYS A 150 6.72 -3.47 15.37
N LEU A 151 7.24 -4.13 16.41
CA LEU A 151 7.71 -3.48 17.63
C LEU A 151 8.91 -2.57 17.37
N THR A 152 9.95 -3.11 16.71
CA THR A 152 11.22 -2.39 16.51
C THR A 152 11.14 -1.29 15.44
N ASN A 153 10.33 -1.47 14.40
CA ASN A 153 10.18 -0.44 13.37
C ASN A 153 9.27 0.71 13.77
N HIS A 154 8.51 0.60 14.86
CA HIS A 154 7.62 1.68 15.28
C HIS A 154 8.36 3.01 15.45
N SER A 155 9.43 3.01 16.26
CA SER A 155 10.25 4.21 16.49
C SER A 155 11.02 4.63 15.25
N VAL A 156 11.52 3.68 14.46
CA VAL A 156 12.30 3.95 13.23
C VAL A 156 11.45 4.67 12.19
N VAL A 157 10.27 4.12 11.88
CA VAL A 157 9.32 4.72 10.93
C VAL A 157 8.86 6.08 11.44
N ARG A 158 8.53 6.18 12.73
CA ARG A 158 8.08 7.44 13.33
C ARG A 158 9.15 8.52 13.27
N LYS A 159 10.42 8.20 13.55
CA LYS A 159 11.53 9.14 13.42
C LYS A 159 11.68 9.62 11.97
N ARG A 160 11.78 8.67 11.02
CA ARG A 160 11.95 8.96 9.59
C ARG A 160 10.86 9.89 9.06
N TYR A 161 9.60 9.60 9.34
CA TYR A 161 8.51 10.43 8.82
C TYR A 161 8.29 11.70 9.64
N SER A 162 8.67 11.75 10.92
CA SER A 162 8.73 13.02 11.65
C SER A 162 9.71 14.00 11.01
N GLU A 163 10.86 13.51 10.53
CA GLU A 163 11.82 14.33 9.77
C GLU A 163 11.21 14.78 8.43
N ARG A 164 10.59 13.86 7.67
CA ARG A 164 9.93 14.19 6.39
C ARG A 164 8.72 15.12 6.53
N VAL A 165 7.97 15.08 7.65
CA VAL A 165 6.87 16.03 7.91
C VAL A 165 7.39 17.46 7.99
N ARG A 166 8.60 17.67 8.54
CA ARG A 166 9.18 19.02 8.62
C ARG A 166 9.48 19.59 7.24
N GLU A 167 9.82 18.73 6.28
CA GLU A 167 10.18 19.15 4.93
C GLU A 167 8.97 19.16 3.98
N TRP A 168 8.19 18.08 3.96
CA TRP A 168 7.11 17.84 3.01
C TRP A 168 5.73 17.98 3.62
N GLY A 169 5.61 18.43 4.87
CA GLY A 169 4.33 18.59 5.55
C GLY A 169 3.39 19.52 4.80
N VAL A 170 2.10 19.19 4.76
CA VAL A 170 1.05 20.08 4.20
C VAL A 170 1.01 21.45 4.88
N GLU A 171 1.49 21.55 6.13
CA GLU A 171 1.66 22.81 6.88
C GLU A 171 2.77 23.70 6.28
N ASN A 172 3.71 23.10 5.55
CA ASN A 172 4.85 23.75 4.90
C ASN A 172 4.68 23.74 3.37
N GLU A 173 3.43 23.79 2.88
CA GLU A 173 3.08 23.74 1.45
C GLU A 173 3.55 22.45 0.73
N GLY A 174 3.89 21.41 1.48
CA GLY A 174 4.23 20.10 0.96
C GLY A 174 3.02 19.19 0.75
N LYS A 175 3.29 17.92 0.47
CA LYS A 175 2.29 16.90 0.11
C LYS A 175 2.04 15.82 1.17
N LEU A 176 2.74 15.88 2.29
CA LEU A 176 2.70 14.87 3.35
C LEU A 176 1.74 15.28 4.46
N ARG A 177 0.73 14.46 4.69
CA ARG A 177 -0.22 14.60 5.79
C ARG A 177 -0.02 13.50 6.82
N ARG A 178 0.28 13.88 8.06
CA ARG A 178 0.32 12.96 9.20
C ARG A 178 -1.08 12.79 9.78
N LEU A 179 -1.49 11.55 9.99
CA LEU A 179 -2.74 11.16 10.65
C LEU A 179 -2.39 10.26 11.85
N GLY A 180 -2.42 10.85 13.04
CA GLY A 180 -1.99 10.19 14.26
C GLY A 180 -3.11 9.96 15.28
N GLY A 181 -2.67 9.74 16.52
CA GLY A 181 -3.55 9.58 17.68
C GLY A 181 -4.39 8.30 17.66
N TRP A 182 -5.47 8.29 18.42
CA TRP A 182 -6.37 7.14 18.60
C TRP A 182 -7.44 7.01 17.51
N GLY A 183 -7.22 7.67 16.36
CA GLY A 183 -8.08 7.61 15.17
C GLY A 183 -9.14 8.70 15.05
N SER A 184 -9.23 9.65 15.98
CA SER A 184 -10.08 10.84 15.83
C SER A 184 -9.66 11.66 14.61
N GLU A 185 -8.36 11.91 14.46
CA GLU A 185 -7.77 12.61 13.31
C GLU A 185 -8.08 11.88 12.00
N LEU A 186 -7.86 10.57 11.96
CA LEU A 186 -8.17 9.75 10.78
C LEU A 186 -9.66 9.85 10.41
N ARG A 187 -10.58 9.74 11.38
CA ARG A 187 -12.02 9.85 11.13
C ARG A 187 -12.43 11.25 10.67
N ALA A 188 -11.83 12.30 11.24
CA ALA A 188 -12.09 13.67 10.81
C ALA A 188 -11.66 13.87 9.36
N TRP A 189 -10.44 13.48 9.03
CA TRP A 189 -9.92 13.54 7.67
C TRP A 189 -10.77 12.69 6.68
N GLN A 190 -11.20 11.49 7.07
CA GLN A 190 -12.09 10.66 6.24
C GLN A 190 -13.43 11.34 5.93
N ARG A 191 -14.00 12.10 6.89
CA ARG A 191 -15.22 12.89 6.66
C ARG A 191 -14.95 14.01 5.66
N GLU A 192 -13.87 14.76 5.83
CA GLU A 192 -13.49 15.84 4.93
C GLU A 192 -13.26 15.32 3.49
N VAL A 193 -12.52 14.23 3.32
CA VAL A 193 -12.33 13.58 2.02
C VAL A 193 -13.67 13.16 1.41
N THR A 194 -14.58 12.59 2.21
CA THR A 194 -15.89 12.15 1.71
C THR A 194 -16.70 13.34 1.17
N VAL A 195 -16.70 14.47 1.90
CA VAL A 195 -17.35 15.71 1.44
C VAL A 195 -16.67 16.23 0.17
N ALA A 196 -15.33 16.31 0.15
CA ALA A 196 -14.58 16.81 -0.99
C ALA A 196 -14.82 15.98 -2.27
N VAL A 197 -14.81 14.66 -2.17
CA VAL A 197 -15.07 13.74 -3.30
C VAL A 197 -16.52 13.87 -3.77
N SER A 198 -17.49 14.00 -2.87
CA SER A 198 -18.88 14.25 -3.24
C SER A 198 -19.03 15.55 -4.03
N CYS A 199 -18.37 16.63 -3.59
CA CYS A 199 -18.38 17.91 -4.28
C CYS A 199 -17.71 17.85 -5.67
N ILE A 200 -16.66 17.05 -5.84
CA ILE A 200 -16.03 16.84 -7.15
C ILE A 200 -17.00 16.13 -8.10
N LYS A 201 -17.68 15.08 -7.62
CA LYS A 201 -18.65 14.31 -8.44
C LYS A 201 -19.90 15.11 -8.81
N SER A 202 -20.29 16.12 -8.02
CA SER A 202 -21.49 16.93 -8.26
C SER A 202 -21.26 18.13 -9.19
N ARG A 203 -20.03 18.38 -9.68
CA ARG A 203 -19.75 19.52 -10.56
C ARG A 203 -20.31 19.27 -11.98
N PRO A 204 -21.14 20.18 -12.52
CA PRO A 204 -21.60 20.08 -13.90
C PRO A 204 -20.40 20.16 -14.85
N GLY A 205 -20.20 19.14 -15.68
CA GLY A 205 -19.04 18.98 -16.57
C GLY A 205 -18.12 17.81 -16.22
N THR A 206 -18.26 17.17 -15.05
CA THR A 206 -17.50 15.95 -14.69
C THR A 206 -18.22 14.66 -15.15
N LEU A 207 -18.98 14.74 -16.24
CA LEU A 207 -19.69 13.58 -16.79
C LEU A 207 -18.77 12.78 -17.74
N ARG A 208 -18.46 11.56 -17.30
CA ARG A 208 -18.19 10.32 -18.07
C ARG A 208 -16.83 10.16 -18.76
N VAL A 209 -15.92 9.49 -18.04
CA VAL A 209 -15.03 8.46 -18.62
C VAL A 209 -15.60 7.04 -18.40
N HIS A 210 -16.62 6.87 -17.54
CA HIS A 210 -16.98 5.54 -17.00
C HIS A 210 -18.15 4.77 -17.63
N ASP A 211 -18.73 5.20 -18.75
CA ASP A 211 -19.83 4.43 -19.36
C ASP A 211 -19.41 3.33 -20.35
N ARG A 212 -18.12 3.22 -20.71
CA ARG A 212 -17.68 2.14 -21.60
C ARG A 212 -17.62 0.76 -20.94
N ALA A 213 -17.33 0.68 -19.64
CA ALA A 213 -17.26 -0.61 -18.94
C ALA A 213 -18.66 -1.22 -18.72
N GLU A 214 -19.67 -0.40 -18.38
CA GLU A 214 -21.05 -0.87 -18.24
C GLU A 214 -21.72 -1.17 -19.60
N GLN A 215 -21.41 -0.43 -20.67
CA GLN A 215 -21.92 -0.77 -22.01
C GLN A 215 -21.31 -2.07 -22.56
N MET A 216 -20.03 -2.36 -22.29
CA MET A 216 -19.40 -3.62 -22.70
C MET A 216 -19.92 -4.83 -21.91
N PHE A 217 -20.32 -4.63 -20.64
CA PHE A 217 -20.93 -5.69 -19.82
C PHE A 217 -22.40 -5.98 -20.20
N ARG A 218 -23.12 -4.99 -20.75
CA ARG A 218 -24.49 -5.21 -21.28
C ARG A 218 -24.50 -5.89 -22.65
N LEU A 219 -23.47 -5.67 -23.48
CA LEU A 219 -23.35 -6.31 -24.79
C LEU A 219 -22.92 -7.79 -24.74
N THR A 220 -22.36 -8.26 -23.63
CA THR A 220 -21.91 -9.65 -23.45
C THR A 220 -22.97 -10.58 -22.85
N ARG A 221 -24.17 -10.07 -22.51
CA ARG A 221 -25.29 -10.87 -21.96
C ARG A 221 -26.27 -11.42 -22.99
N SER A 222 -26.05 -11.22 -24.29
CA SER A 222 -26.89 -11.77 -25.36
C SER A 222 -26.39 -13.08 -25.99
N PHE A 223 -25.40 -13.75 -25.41
CA PHE A 223 -24.97 -15.08 -25.86
C PHE A 223 -25.26 -16.16 -24.83
N THR A 224 -26.30 -16.94 -25.11
CA THR A 224 -26.70 -18.17 -24.42
C THR A 224 -25.60 -19.22 -24.50
N PRO A 225 -25.25 -19.96 -23.42
CA PRO A 225 -24.22 -20.98 -23.47
C PRO A 225 -24.78 -22.32 -23.98
N LEU A 226 -24.14 -22.90 -25.00
CA LEU A 226 -24.29 -24.31 -25.36
C LEU A 226 -23.42 -25.16 -24.43
N ARG A 227 -24.05 -26.10 -23.73
CA ARG A 227 -23.40 -27.13 -22.90
C ARG A 227 -22.65 -28.14 -23.77
N GLY A 228 -21.49 -28.58 -23.29
CA GLY A 228 -20.83 -29.83 -23.68
C GLY A 228 -19.89 -30.30 -22.55
N PRO A 229 -19.92 -31.57 -22.14
CA PRO A 229 -19.18 -32.05 -20.95
C PRO A 229 -17.80 -32.59 -21.35
N PHE A 230 -16.75 -32.32 -20.58
CA PHE A 230 -15.57 -33.16 -20.60
C PHE A 230 -14.93 -33.29 -19.22
N ASN A 231 -14.74 -34.55 -18.86
CA ASN A 231 -14.23 -35.11 -17.62
C ASN A 231 -12.74 -35.42 -17.83
N SER A 232 -11.86 -35.13 -16.87
CA SER A 232 -10.71 -36.00 -16.55
C SER A 232 -9.92 -35.50 -15.35
N SER A 233 -9.84 -36.39 -14.38
CA SER A 233 -9.02 -36.48 -13.18
C SER A 233 -7.50 -36.61 -13.40
N ALA A 234 -6.75 -36.30 -12.33
CA ALA A 234 -5.49 -36.91 -11.82
C ALA A 234 -4.29 -35.93 -11.63
N PRO A 235 -3.26 -36.24 -10.81
CA PRO A 235 -3.12 -35.74 -9.44
C PRO A 235 -1.85 -34.91 -9.17
N ILE A 236 -1.88 -34.07 -8.14
CA ILE A 236 -0.76 -33.21 -7.71
C ILE A 236 0.25 -34.01 -6.89
N ARG A 237 1.48 -34.13 -7.42
CA ARG A 237 2.64 -34.73 -6.76
C ARG A 237 3.27 -33.74 -5.77
N ARG A 238 3.30 -34.09 -4.48
CA ARG A 238 4.08 -33.38 -3.46
C ARG A 238 5.58 -33.57 -3.74
N GLN A 239 6.34 -32.48 -3.74
CA GLN A 239 7.78 -32.53 -3.53
C GLN A 239 8.13 -31.70 -2.29
N THR A 240 8.53 -32.43 -1.25
CA THR A 240 9.22 -31.97 -0.06
C THR A 240 10.66 -31.64 -0.43
N GLY A 241 11.11 -30.43 -0.16
CA GLY A 241 12.48 -29.98 -0.40
C GLY A 241 12.77 -28.74 0.44
N THR A 242 13.07 -28.96 1.71
CA THR A 242 13.44 -27.95 2.69
C THR A 242 14.87 -27.45 2.46
N SER A 243 15.00 -26.19 2.12
CA SER A 243 16.19 -25.36 2.42
C SER A 243 15.75 -23.89 2.42
N HIS A 244 15.64 -23.30 3.62
CA HIS A 244 15.15 -21.92 3.81
C HIS A 244 16.31 -20.92 3.93
N PRO A 245 16.40 -19.89 3.07
CA PRO A 245 17.33 -18.79 3.26
C PRO A 245 16.68 -17.60 4.01
N ARG A 246 17.33 -17.26 5.12
CA ARG A 246 17.54 -15.98 5.81
C ARG A 246 16.65 -14.77 5.41
N PHE A 247 15.80 -14.35 6.35
CA PHE A 247 15.43 -12.93 6.52
C PHE A 247 16.71 -12.13 6.76
N ASN A 248 17.16 -11.35 5.77
CA ASN A 248 18.30 -10.47 5.92
C ASN A 248 17.83 -9.13 6.46
N SER A 249 18.39 -8.76 7.62
CA SER A 249 18.36 -7.40 8.13
C SER A 249 19.02 -6.47 7.11
N MET A 250 18.28 -5.51 6.54
CA MET A 250 18.91 -4.37 5.88
C MET A 250 19.67 -3.57 6.94
N GLY A 251 20.98 -3.79 6.98
CA GLY A 251 21.92 -3.00 7.75
C GLY A 251 22.03 -1.60 7.18
N SER A 252 22.01 -0.62 8.07
CA SER A 252 22.48 0.74 7.84
C SER A 252 23.92 0.71 7.32
N SER A 253 24.12 1.07 6.04
CA SER A 253 25.46 1.37 5.53
C SER A 253 25.61 2.88 5.37
N THR A 254 25.88 3.56 6.48
CA THR A 254 26.56 4.86 6.45
C THR A 254 28.02 4.62 6.08
N LYS A 255 28.44 5.00 4.88
CA LYS A 255 29.86 5.24 4.58
C LYS A 255 30.07 6.73 4.38
N HIS A 256 30.69 7.33 5.40
CA HIS A 256 31.46 8.56 5.28
C HIS A 256 32.57 8.35 4.25
N THR A 257 32.65 9.23 3.25
CA THR A 257 33.89 9.48 2.51
C THR A 257 34.31 10.92 2.81
N ARG A 258 35.28 11.06 3.72
CA ARG A 258 36.10 12.27 3.85
C ARG A 258 37.08 12.29 2.68
N SER A 259 37.14 13.43 1.99
CA SER A 259 38.20 13.77 1.05
C SER A 259 39.51 14.07 1.81
N PRO A 260 40.69 13.69 1.29
CA PRO A 260 41.93 14.34 1.65
C PRO A 260 42.35 15.35 0.58
N ARG A 261 42.61 16.57 1.06
CA ARG A 261 43.44 17.67 0.54
C ARG A 261 43.80 17.69 -0.94
#